data_AF-A0A1F5X3R5-F1
#
_entry.id   AF-A0A1F5X3R5-F1
#
_cell.length_a   1.000
_cell.length_b   1.000
_cell.length_c   1.000
_cell.angle_alpha   90.00
_cell.angle_beta   90.00
_cell.angle_gamma   90.00
#
_symmetry.space_group_name_H-M   'P 1'
#
loop_
_entity.id
_entity.type
_entity.pdbx_description
1 polymer ?
#
loop_
_entity_poly.entity_id
_entity_poly.type
_entity_poly.pdbx_seq_one_letter_code
_entity_poly.pdbx_strand_id
1 'polypeptide(L)'
;MSNSIGVFGAAVVLGYFLLPIFLSKEQIKFFLAHTTNAESAWRDGILKFLTDRLGFITPNFVSYVGLILVFLVAYLFQNDAHYGWIFFVTLLAGFSDMLDGSLARNTSRVTKLGAVLDVARDLLLVVVLSYYLIITSHLSEQLFFWFAIGWIFLGGVRSMEFKFSSGKTFSLEEDYKFVLDRLRLFLYVAGILFLILIPLAKDFRDLGETFIVISIVISWISLLFHSAHLKILREDEEEGDGLTI
;
A
#
# COMPACT_ATOMS: atom_id res chain seq x y z
N MET A 1 2.32 22.27 4.43
CA MET A 1 3.29 21.50 3.63
C MET A 1 4.68 21.41 4.26
N SER A 2 5.29 22.49 4.77
CA SER A 2 6.65 22.44 5.38
C SER A 2 6.77 21.43 6.53
N ASN A 3 5.75 21.33 7.38
CA ASN A 3 5.80 20.47 8.56
C ASN A 3 5.76 18.97 8.22
N SER A 4 5.00 18.55 7.20
CA SER A 4 4.88 17.12 6.85
C SER A 4 6.16 16.58 6.24
N ILE A 5 6.83 17.37 5.38
CA ILE A 5 8.14 17.02 4.83
C ILE A 5 9.17 16.83 5.96
N GLY A 6 9.20 17.74 6.93
CA GLY A 6 10.08 17.63 8.10
C GLY A 6 9.81 16.37 8.93
N VAL A 7 8.54 16.03 9.18
CA VAL A 7 8.15 14.85 9.98
C VAL A 7 8.51 13.53 9.28
N PHE A 8 8.22 13.39 7.98
CA PHE A 8 8.60 12.19 7.23
C PHE A 8 10.12 12.12 7.00
N GLY A 9 10.78 13.26 6.77
CA GLY A 9 12.25 13.33 6.72
C GLY A 9 12.89 12.89 8.04
N ALA A 10 12.32 13.29 9.17
CA ALA A 10 12.76 12.80 10.48
C ALA A 10 12.57 11.28 10.60
N ALA A 11 11.47 10.70 10.10
CA ALA A 11 11.34 9.23 10.06
C ALA A 11 12.47 8.57 9.27
N VAL A 12 12.86 9.12 8.10
CA VAL A 12 14.00 8.54 7.35
C VAL A 12 15.28 8.57 8.17
N VAL A 13 15.62 9.73 8.76
CA VAL A 13 16.84 9.90 9.54
C VAL A 13 16.84 9.00 10.79
N LEU A 14 15.75 9.01 11.56
CA LEU A 14 15.62 8.21 12.78
C LEU A 14 15.63 6.70 12.44
N GLY A 15 14.95 6.29 11.38
CA GLY A 15 14.92 4.91 10.93
C GLY A 15 16.30 4.43 10.49
N TYR A 16 17.00 5.24 9.68
CA TYR A 16 18.33 4.90 9.19
C TYR A 16 19.37 4.87 10.32
N PHE A 17 19.41 5.88 11.21
CA PHE A 17 20.50 6.00 12.19
C PHE A 17 20.19 5.37 13.55
N LEU A 18 18.96 5.52 14.08
CA LEU A 18 18.64 5.12 15.46
C LEU A 18 18.07 3.71 15.56
N LEU A 19 17.18 3.29 14.66
CA LEU A 19 16.53 1.97 14.76
C LEU A 19 17.55 0.82 14.86
N PRO A 20 18.66 0.81 14.07
CA PRO A 20 19.67 -0.25 14.14
C PRO A 20 20.54 -0.23 15.41
N ILE A 21 20.44 0.81 16.25
CA ILE A 21 21.08 0.84 17.56
C ILE A 21 20.31 -0.05 18.55
N PHE A 22 18.98 -0.10 18.41
CA PHE A 22 18.09 -0.81 19.32
C PHE A 22 17.73 -2.22 18.84
N LEU A 23 17.70 -2.44 17.52
CA LEU A 23 17.32 -3.70 16.91
C LEU A 23 18.47 -4.26 16.07
N SER A 24 18.78 -5.55 16.24
CA SER A 24 19.79 -6.23 15.44
C SER A 24 19.36 -6.41 13.98
N LYS A 25 20.33 -6.61 13.07
CA LYS A 25 20.08 -6.94 11.66
C LYS A 25 19.08 -8.10 11.52
N GLU A 26 19.24 -9.13 12.35
CA GLU A 26 18.35 -10.30 12.38
C GLU A 26 16.95 -9.97 12.87
N GLN A 27 16.79 -9.14 13.91
CA GLN A 27 15.47 -8.75 14.41
C GLN A 27 14.69 -7.94 13.37
N ILE A 28 15.35 -7.02 12.66
CA ILE A 28 14.73 -6.22 11.60
C ILE A 28 14.31 -7.13 10.44
N LYS A 29 15.21 -7.99 9.94
CA LYS A 29 14.90 -8.95 8.86
C LYS A 29 13.78 -9.93 9.29
N PHE A 30 13.85 -10.46 10.50
CA PHE A 30 12.83 -11.36 11.07
C PHE A 30 11.46 -10.67 11.13
N PHE A 31 11.39 -9.43 11.65
CA PHE A 31 10.14 -8.70 11.75
C PHE A 31 9.52 -8.42 10.37
N LEU A 32 10.32 -7.93 9.43
CA LEU A 32 9.87 -7.66 8.06
C LEU A 32 9.35 -8.93 7.38
N ALA A 33 10.12 -10.02 7.41
CA ALA A 33 9.75 -11.26 6.73
C ALA A 33 8.59 -12.00 7.42
N HIS A 34 8.66 -12.18 8.75
CA HIS A 34 7.67 -12.98 9.48
C HIS A 34 6.28 -12.36 9.42
N THR A 35 6.18 -11.04 9.67
CA THR A 35 4.89 -10.33 9.62
C THR A 35 4.28 -10.32 8.22
N THR A 36 5.12 -10.18 7.18
CA THR A 36 4.69 -10.16 5.79
C THR A 36 4.20 -11.53 5.33
N ASN A 37 4.93 -12.59 5.65
CA ASN A 37 4.59 -13.97 5.29
C ASN A 37 3.35 -14.44 6.04
N ALA A 38 3.26 -14.17 7.34
CA ALA A 38 2.07 -14.46 8.13
C ALA A 38 0.85 -13.75 7.57
N GLU A 39 0.98 -12.46 7.21
CA GLU A 39 -0.12 -11.70 6.62
C GLU A 39 -0.61 -12.29 5.30
N SER A 40 0.33 -12.62 4.42
CA SER A 40 -0.01 -13.14 3.10
C SER A 40 -0.65 -14.53 3.21
N ALA A 41 -0.15 -15.38 4.12
CA ALA A 41 -0.69 -16.71 4.34
C ALA A 41 -2.14 -16.69 4.84
N TRP A 42 -2.49 -15.85 5.82
CA TRP A 42 -3.87 -15.81 6.32
C TRP A 42 -4.81 -15.18 5.29
N ARG A 43 -4.40 -14.10 4.60
CA ARG A 43 -5.21 -13.47 3.55
C ARG A 43 -5.50 -14.44 2.42
N ASP A 44 -4.46 -15.10 1.91
CA ASP A 44 -4.58 -16.04 0.80
C ASP A 44 -5.36 -17.30 1.23
N GLY A 45 -5.25 -17.70 2.50
CA GLY A 45 -6.06 -18.74 3.11
C GLY A 45 -7.56 -18.38 3.19
N ILE A 46 -7.88 -17.16 3.61
CA ILE A 46 -9.27 -16.67 3.63
C ILE A 46 -9.83 -16.57 2.22
N LEU A 47 -9.05 -16.12 1.25
CA LEU A 47 -9.53 -15.99 -0.13
C LEU A 47 -9.49 -17.31 -0.92
N LYS A 48 -8.87 -18.37 -0.37
CA LYS A 48 -8.67 -19.64 -1.05
C LYS A 48 -9.96 -20.25 -1.59
N PHE A 49 -11.04 -20.19 -0.82
CA PHE A 49 -12.34 -20.73 -1.25
C PHE A 49 -12.88 -20.03 -2.51
N LEU A 50 -12.57 -18.73 -2.70
CA LEU A 50 -12.93 -17.99 -3.90
C LEU A 50 -11.94 -18.27 -5.02
N THR A 51 -10.64 -18.26 -4.73
CA THR A 51 -9.62 -18.47 -5.77
C THR A 51 -9.70 -19.87 -6.36
N ASP A 52 -10.05 -20.88 -5.57
CA ASP A 52 -10.25 -22.26 -6.05
C ASP A 52 -11.45 -22.34 -7.02
N ARG A 53 -12.54 -21.62 -6.71
CA ARG A 53 -13.72 -21.51 -7.59
C ARG A 53 -13.44 -20.70 -8.85
N LEU A 54 -12.60 -19.67 -8.75
CA LEU A 54 -12.27 -18.75 -9.84
C LEU A 54 -10.95 -19.12 -10.55
N GLY A 55 -10.36 -20.28 -10.28
CA GLY A 55 -9.05 -20.70 -10.82
C GLY A 55 -9.01 -20.86 -12.34
N PHE A 56 -10.18 -20.91 -12.99
CA PHE A 56 -10.32 -20.89 -14.45
C PHE A 56 -10.12 -19.48 -15.05
N ILE A 57 -10.23 -18.42 -14.25
CA ILE A 57 -10.00 -17.02 -14.64
C ILE A 57 -8.51 -16.70 -14.46
N THR A 58 -7.96 -15.86 -15.35
CA THR A 58 -6.58 -15.38 -15.21
C THR A 58 -6.52 -14.21 -14.23
N PRO A 59 -5.47 -14.11 -13.37
CA PRO A 59 -5.30 -12.97 -12.47
C PRO A 59 -5.33 -11.62 -13.21
N ASN A 60 -4.67 -11.53 -14.37
CA ASN A 60 -4.66 -10.32 -15.18
C ASN A 60 -6.06 -9.87 -15.62
N PHE A 61 -6.98 -10.80 -15.90
CA PHE A 61 -8.36 -10.44 -16.21
C PHE A 61 -9.06 -9.79 -15.02
N VAL A 62 -8.84 -10.30 -13.81
CA VAL A 62 -9.37 -9.70 -12.57
C VAL A 62 -8.76 -8.31 -12.37
N SER A 63 -7.45 -8.12 -12.64
CA SER A 63 -6.80 -6.80 -12.61
C SER A 63 -7.42 -5.81 -13.60
N TYR A 64 -7.71 -6.23 -14.84
CA TYR A 64 -8.39 -5.38 -15.82
C TYR A 64 -9.81 -5.01 -15.39
N VAL A 65 -10.58 -5.95 -14.86
CA VAL A 65 -11.91 -5.66 -14.30
C VAL A 65 -11.79 -4.65 -13.17
N GLY A 66 -10.84 -4.83 -12.25
CA GLY A 66 -10.56 -3.89 -11.18
C GLY A 66 -10.25 -2.48 -11.70
N LEU A 67 -9.41 -2.37 -12.73
CA LEU A 67 -9.10 -1.09 -13.35
C LEU A 67 -10.35 -0.44 -13.97
N ILE A 68 -11.20 -1.20 -14.66
CA ILE A 68 -12.47 -0.72 -15.19
C ILE A 68 -13.39 -0.24 -14.07
N LEU A 69 -13.43 -0.93 -12.92
CA LEU A 69 -14.21 -0.50 -11.76
C LEU A 69 -13.72 0.85 -11.23
N VAL A 70 -12.42 1.14 -11.23
CA VAL A 70 -11.90 2.47 -10.85
C VAL A 70 -12.41 3.56 -11.80
N PHE A 71 -12.40 3.32 -13.10
CA PHE A 71 -12.99 4.26 -14.08
C PHE A 71 -14.51 4.40 -13.91
N LEU A 72 -15.20 3.32 -13.56
CA LEU A 72 -16.63 3.35 -13.27
C LEU A 72 -16.92 4.20 -12.02
N VAL A 73 -16.10 4.11 -10.97
CA VAL A 73 -16.20 5.01 -9.80
C VAL A 73 -16.07 6.46 -10.22
N ALA A 74 -15.07 6.80 -11.03
CA ALA A 74 -14.91 8.16 -11.56
C ALA A 74 -16.14 8.64 -12.35
N TYR A 75 -16.70 7.76 -13.19
CA TYR A 75 -17.92 8.04 -13.95
C TYR A 75 -19.13 8.26 -13.04
N LEU A 76 -19.32 7.43 -12.01
CA LEU A 76 -20.41 7.57 -11.05
C LEU A 76 -20.34 8.90 -10.30
N PHE A 77 -19.13 9.33 -9.94
CA PHE A 77 -18.92 10.65 -9.35
C PHE A 77 -19.30 11.79 -10.29
N GLN A 78 -18.89 11.72 -11.55
CA GLN A 78 -19.16 12.79 -12.52
C GLN A 78 -20.65 12.97 -12.83
N ASN A 79 -21.46 11.92 -12.64
CA ASN A 79 -22.91 11.93 -12.90
C ASN A 79 -23.74 12.07 -11.62
N ASP A 80 -23.14 12.53 -10.51
CA ASP A 80 -23.81 12.73 -9.22
C ASP A 80 -24.61 11.50 -8.76
N ALA A 81 -24.05 10.30 -9.00
CA ALA A 81 -24.71 9.06 -8.63
C ALA A 81 -24.92 8.96 -7.12
N HIS A 82 -25.95 8.21 -6.71
CA HIS A 82 -26.23 7.97 -5.30
C HIS A 82 -25.00 7.40 -4.56
N TYR A 83 -24.67 7.95 -3.40
CA TYR A 83 -23.49 7.59 -2.59
C TYR A 83 -23.37 6.08 -2.31
N GLY A 84 -24.50 5.37 -2.18
CA GLY A 84 -24.52 3.92 -2.01
C GLY A 84 -23.94 3.14 -3.21
N TRP A 85 -24.15 3.61 -4.45
CA TRP A 85 -23.56 2.98 -5.64
C TRP A 85 -22.07 3.25 -5.72
N ILE A 86 -21.66 4.48 -5.46
CA ILE A 86 -20.26 4.87 -5.37
C ILE A 86 -19.54 3.99 -4.33
N PHE A 87 -20.10 3.87 -3.12
CA PHE A 87 -19.56 3.04 -2.05
C PHE A 87 -19.43 1.58 -2.50
N PHE A 88 -20.49 1.01 -3.07
CA PHE A 88 -20.51 -0.39 -3.50
C PHE A 88 -19.47 -0.68 -4.59
N VAL A 89 -19.40 0.16 -5.63
CA VAL A 89 -18.42 -0.03 -6.72
C VAL A 89 -16.99 0.19 -6.22
N THR A 90 -16.77 1.15 -5.31
CA THR A 90 -15.47 1.36 -4.66
C THR A 90 -15.04 0.14 -3.85
N LEU A 91 -15.96 -0.46 -3.09
CA LEU A 91 -15.71 -1.69 -2.33
C LEU A 91 -15.37 -2.85 -3.28
N LEU A 92 -16.08 -2.99 -4.40
CA LEU A 92 -15.76 -4.00 -5.42
C LEU A 92 -14.39 -3.77 -6.07
N ALA A 93 -14.02 -2.51 -6.35
CA ALA A 93 -12.72 -2.16 -6.92
C ALA A 93 -11.59 -2.57 -5.96
N GLY A 94 -11.67 -2.21 -4.68
CA GLY A 94 -10.69 -2.61 -3.68
C GLY A 94 -10.67 -4.12 -3.41
N PHE A 95 -11.83 -4.78 -3.46
CA PHE A 95 -11.89 -6.24 -3.32
C PHE A 95 -11.26 -6.98 -4.50
N SER A 96 -11.41 -6.47 -5.72
CA SER A 96 -10.79 -7.05 -6.92
C SER A 96 -9.25 -7.06 -6.84
N ASP A 97 -8.67 -6.08 -6.13
CA ASP A 97 -7.24 -5.95 -5.88
C ASP A 97 -6.71 -7.00 -4.91
N MET A 98 -7.44 -7.25 -3.83
CA MET A 98 -7.09 -8.35 -2.94
C MET A 98 -7.22 -9.71 -3.64
N LEU A 99 -8.27 -9.85 -4.48
CA LEU A 99 -8.58 -11.11 -5.15
C LEU A 99 -7.58 -11.46 -6.25
N ASP A 100 -7.15 -10.51 -7.09
CA ASP A 100 -6.23 -10.81 -8.19
C ASP A 100 -4.83 -11.21 -7.68
N GLY A 101 -4.33 -10.53 -6.64
CA GLY A 101 -3.09 -10.88 -5.97
C GLY A 101 -3.15 -12.27 -5.34
N SER A 102 -4.21 -12.58 -4.60
CA SER A 102 -4.37 -13.91 -3.98
C SER A 102 -4.59 -15.00 -5.03
N LEU A 103 -5.31 -14.72 -6.11
CA LEU A 103 -5.49 -15.66 -7.22
C LEU A 103 -4.15 -15.95 -7.90
N ALA A 104 -3.32 -14.92 -8.14
CA ALA A 104 -2.00 -15.10 -8.72
C ALA A 104 -1.08 -15.98 -7.86
N ARG A 105 -1.05 -15.76 -6.54
CA ARG A 105 -0.23 -16.56 -5.62
C ARG A 105 -0.77 -17.99 -5.44
N ASN A 106 -2.07 -18.17 -5.21
CA ASN A 106 -2.69 -19.48 -5.01
C ASN A 106 -2.62 -20.37 -6.27
N THR A 107 -2.57 -19.76 -7.46
CA THR A 107 -2.45 -20.50 -8.74
C THR A 107 -1.03 -20.51 -9.31
N SER A 108 -0.04 -19.91 -8.61
CA SER A 108 1.33 -19.72 -9.09
C SER A 108 1.42 -19.03 -10.47
N ARG A 109 0.52 -18.08 -10.74
CA ARG A 109 0.41 -17.31 -11.99
C ARG A 109 0.77 -15.83 -11.78
N VAL A 110 1.80 -15.55 -10.99
CA VAL A 110 2.32 -14.19 -10.78
C VAL A 110 2.99 -13.69 -12.06
N THR A 111 2.64 -12.49 -12.52
CA THR A 111 3.19 -11.90 -13.75
C THR A 111 3.69 -10.47 -13.54
N LYS A 112 4.72 -10.07 -14.30
CA LYS A 112 5.23 -8.68 -14.29
C LYS A 112 4.14 -7.67 -14.68
N LEU A 113 3.31 -8.01 -15.66
CA LEU A 113 2.21 -7.15 -16.09
C LEU A 113 1.20 -6.93 -14.97
N GLY A 114 0.81 -8.00 -14.26
CA GLY A 114 -0.07 -7.91 -13.10
C GLY A 114 0.50 -6.98 -12.02
N ALA A 115 1.79 -7.11 -11.70
CA ALA A 115 2.44 -6.23 -10.73
C ALA A 115 2.46 -4.75 -11.14
N VAL A 116 2.60 -4.44 -12.44
CA VAL A 116 2.51 -3.06 -12.94
C VAL A 116 1.07 -2.53 -12.88
N LEU A 117 0.09 -3.38 -13.24
CA LEU A 117 -1.33 -3.02 -13.18
C LEU A 117 -1.80 -2.76 -11.75
N ASP A 118 -1.31 -3.54 -10.78
CA ASP A 118 -1.55 -3.36 -9.35
C ASP A 118 -1.14 -1.95 -8.88
N VAL A 119 0.11 -1.55 -9.14
CA VAL A 119 0.60 -0.20 -8.80
C VAL A 119 -0.20 0.89 -9.49
N ALA A 120 -0.55 0.71 -10.76
CA ALA A 120 -1.34 1.68 -11.51
C ALA A 120 -2.76 1.82 -10.95
N ARG A 121 -3.41 0.70 -10.63
CA ARG A 121 -4.76 0.66 -10.05
C ARG A 121 -4.78 1.32 -8.67
N ASP A 122 -3.84 0.99 -7.80
CA ASP A 122 -3.72 1.58 -6.46
C ASP A 122 -3.62 3.11 -6.53
N LEU A 123 -2.73 3.61 -7.40
CA LEU A 123 -2.55 5.04 -7.60
C LEU A 123 -3.82 5.70 -8.14
N LEU A 124 -4.45 5.10 -9.16
CA LEU A 124 -5.68 5.63 -9.75
C LEU A 124 -6.83 5.65 -8.74
N LEU A 125 -7.01 4.59 -7.97
CA LEU A 125 -8.05 4.48 -6.96
C LEU A 125 -7.90 5.59 -5.90
N VAL A 126 -6.69 5.74 -5.35
CA VAL A 126 -6.38 6.79 -4.37
C VAL A 126 -6.63 8.18 -4.97
N VAL A 127 -6.13 8.46 -6.17
CA VAL A 127 -6.25 9.78 -6.80
C VAL A 127 -7.71 10.12 -7.11
N VAL A 128 -8.45 9.22 -7.75
CA VAL A 128 -9.86 9.43 -8.13
C VAL A 128 -10.72 9.70 -6.90
N LEU A 129 -10.61 8.83 -5.88
CA LEU A 129 -11.43 8.95 -4.67
C LEU A 129 -11.07 10.21 -3.87
N SER A 130 -9.78 10.49 -3.70
CA SER A 130 -9.33 11.65 -2.93
C SER A 130 -9.71 12.95 -3.63
N TYR A 131 -9.54 13.03 -4.94
CA TYR A 131 -9.94 14.19 -5.74
C TYR A 131 -11.42 14.49 -5.54
N TYR A 132 -12.29 13.49 -5.68
CA TYR A 132 -13.73 13.67 -5.50
C TYR A 132 -14.09 14.15 -4.08
N LEU A 133 -13.51 13.53 -3.04
CA LEU A 133 -13.84 13.90 -1.66
C LEU A 133 -13.29 15.28 -1.28
N ILE A 134 -12.19 15.73 -1.89
CA ILE A 134 -11.68 17.09 -1.70
C ILE A 134 -12.63 18.11 -2.33
N ILE A 135 -13.01 17.93 -3.61
CA ILE A 135 -13.90 18.90 -4.28
C ILE A 135 -15.28 18.99 -3.63
N THR A 136 -15.75 17.90 -3.02
CA THR A 136 -17.02 17.87 -2.28
C THR A 136 -16.87 18.28 -0.81
N SER A 137 -15.68 18.72 -0.37
CA SER A 137 -15.39 19.13 1.02
C SER A 137 -15.65 18.05 2.09
N HIS A 138 -15.59 16.77 1.69
CA HIS A 138 -15.67 15.64 2.60
C HIS A 138 -14.29 15.26 3.16
N LEU A 139 -13.23 15.39 2.36
CA LEU A 139 -11.84 15.12 2.77
C LEU A 139 -11.06 16.42 2.94
N SER A 140 -10.39 16.56 4.09
CA SER A 140 -9.43 17.64 4.31
C SER A 140 -8.22 17.52 3.39
N GLU A 141 -7.94 18.58 2.62
CA GLU A 141 -6.75 18.67 1.77
C GLU A 141 -5.46 18.38 2.55
N GLN A 142 -5.40 18.85 3.80
CA GLN A 142 -4.23 18.66 4.66
C GLN A 142 -4.00 17.16 4.95
N LEU A 143 -5.05 16.38 5.23
CA LEU A 143 -4.94 14.93 5.43
C LEU A 143 -4.46 14.21 4.16
N PHE A 144 -5.02 14.56 3.00
CA PHE A 144 -4.56 14.04 1.72
C PHE A 144 -3.08 14.35 1.49
N PHE A 145 -2.63 15.58 1.73
CA PHE A 145 -1.23 15.95 1.57
C PHE A 145 -0.30 15.20 2.53
N TRP A 146 -0.71 14.98 3.79
CA TRP A 146 0.07 14.16 4.72
C TRP A 146 0.23 12.73 4.20
N PHE A 147 -0.85 12.12 3.71
CA PHE A 147 -0.81 10.79 3.11
C PHE A 147 0.08 10.75 1.86
N ALA A 148 -0.10 11.70 0.93
CA ALA A 148 0.65 11.79 -0.32
C ALA A 148 2.16 11.99 -0.09
N ILE A 149 2.55 12.83 0.86
CA ILE A 149 3.97 13.00 1.23
C ILE A 149 4.53 11.68 1.79
N GLY A 150 3.80 11.00 2.68
CA GLY A 150 4.20 9.68 3.17
C GLY A 150 4.35 8.64 2.05
N TRP A 151 3.46 8.68 1.04
CA TRP A 151 3.55 7.82 -0.14
C TRP A 151 4.82 8.10 -0.95
N ILE A 152 5.14 9.37 -1.20
CA ILE A 152 6.34 9.79 -1.96
C ILE A 152 7.62 9.38 -1.23
N PHE A 153 7.72 9.66 0.07
CA PHE A 153 8.90 9.29 0.86
C PHE A 153 9.13 7.77 0.86
N LEU A 154 8.07 6.99 1.07
CA LEU A 154 8.18 5.54 1.07
C LEU A 154 8.56 5.01 -0.32
N GLY A 155 7.96 5.53 -1.39
CA GLY A 155 8.33 5.17 -2.76
C GLY A 155 9.80 5.49 -3.06
N GLY A 156 10.31 6.61 -2.55
CA GLY A 156 11.73 6.99 -2.64
C GLY A 156 12.66 6.02 -1.92
N VAL A 157 12.38 5.70 -0.65
CA VAL A 157 13.20 4.74 0.14
C VAL A 157 13.16 3.35 -0.49
N ARG A 158 11.97 2.85 -0.86
CA ARG A 158 11.82 1.55 -1.52
C ARG A 158 12.56 1.48 -2.87
N SER A 159 12.57 2.58 -3.62
CA SER A 159 13.35 2.66 -4.87
C SER A 159 14.85 2.56 -4.62
N MET A 160 15.33 3.08 -3.48
CA MET A 160 16.74 2.92 -3.07
C MET A 160 17.01 1.49 -2.62
N GLU A 161 16.17 0.92 -1.74
CA GLU A 161 16.29 -0.49 -1.30
C GLU A 161 16.36 -1.44 -2.51
N PHE A 162 15.53 -1.20 -3.52
CA PHE A 162 15.53 -1.98 -4.75
C PHE A 162 16.87 -1.91 -5.50
N LYS A 163 17.49 -0.72 -5.57
CA LYS A 163 18.80 -0.55 -6.23
C LYS A 163 19.90 -1.31 -5.50
N PHE A 164 19.93 -1.23 -4.17
CA PHE A 164 20.92 -1.91 -3.33
C PHE A 164 20.69 -3.43 -3.26
N SER A 165 19.44 -3.88 -3.40
CA SER A 165 19.11 -5.30 -3.50
C SER A 165 19.45 -5.91 -4.88
N SER A 166 19.46 -5.10 -5.95
CA SER A 166 19.62 -5.58 -7.34
C SER A 166 21.01 -6.13 -7.70
N GLY A 167 21.95 -6.26 -6.76
CA GLY A 167 23.14 -7.11 -6.88
C GLY A 167 22.91 -8.58 -6.52
N LYS A 168 21.80 -8.91 -5.84
CA LYS A 168 21.44 -10.26 -5.38
C LYS A 168 19.99 -10.57 -5.80
N THR A 169 19.84 -11.25 -6.94
CA THR A 169 18.64 -12.01 -7.36
C THR A 169 17.29 -11.28 -7.25
N PHE A 170 16.90 -10.62 -8.35
CA PHE A 170 15.51 -10.30 -8.66
C PHE A 170 14.72 -11.60 -8.87
N SER A 171 14.19 -12.19 -7.79
CA SER A 171 13.06 -13.10 -7.91
C SER A 171 11.79 -12.27 -7.82
N LEU A 172 10.95 -12.36 -8.83
CA LEU A 172 9.57 -11.85 -8.82
C LEU A 172 8.69 -12.51 -7.74
N GLU A 173 9.27 -13.40 -6.92
CA GLU A 173 8.62 -14.15 -5.86
C GLU A 173 8.70 -13.46 -4.50
N GLU A 174 9.70 -12.60 -4.27
CA GLU A 174 9.84 -11.90 -2.98
C GLU A 174 9.23 -10.50 -3.06
N ASP A 175 7.90 -10.47 -3.09
CA ASP A 175 7.10 -9.27 -2.85
C ASP A 175 7.25 -8.85 -1.37
N TYR A 176 8.41 -8.29 -1.00
CA TYR A 176 8.62 -7.62 0.29
C TYR A 176 7.84 -6.28 0.33
N LYS A 177 6.56 -6.28 -0.07
CA LYS A 177 5.61 -5.30 0.42
C LYS A 177 5.46 -5.59 1.92
N PHE A 178 6.18 -4.83 2.74
CA PHE A 178 6.08 -4.92 4.18
C PHE A 178 4.60 -4.80 4.60
N VAL A 179 4.15 -5.57 5.59
CA VAL A 179 2.73 -5.60 5.98
C VAL A 179 2.16 -4.21 6.28
N LEU A 180 2.98 -3.30 6.82
CA LEU A 180 2.55 -1.93 7.11
C LEU A 180 2.26 -1.12 5.84
N ASP A 181 2.88 -1.44 4.71
CA ASP A 181 2.61 -0.79 3.42
C ASP A 181 1.22 -1.12 2.89
N ARG A 182 0.80 -2.38 3.04
CA ARG A 182 -0.55 -2.81 2.70
C ARG A 182 -1.57 -2.24 3.69
N LEU A 183 -1.26 -2.31 4.98
CA LEU A 183 -2.14 -1.83 6.04
C LEU A 183 -2.43 -0.33 5.93
N ARG A 184 -1.43 0.51 5.61
CA ARG A 184 -1.68 1.95 5.40
C ARG A 184 -2.67 2.20 4.27
N LEU A 185 -2.54 1.50 3.13
CA LEU A 185 -3.41 1.72 1.98
C LEU A 185 -4.82 1.22 2.28
N PHE A 186 -4.93 0.04 2.91
CA PHE A 186 -6.20 -0.49 3.39
C PHE A 186 -6.92 0.50 4.32
N LEU A 187 -6.22 1.04 5.32
CA LEU A 187 -6.79 2.02 6.25
C LEU A 187 -7.19 3.32 5.56
N TYR A 188 -6.39 3.79 4.59
CA TYR A 188 -6.72 4.96 3.81
C TYR A 188 -8.02 4.75 3.01
N VAL A 189 -8.11 3.65 2.25
CA VAL A 189 -9.30 3.30 1.46
C VAL A 189 -10.51 3.07 2.37
N ALA A 190 -10.34 2.43 3.52
CA ALA A 190 -11.41 2.27 4.52
C ALA A 190 -11.90 3.63 5.03
N GLY A 191 -11.00 4.56 5.32
CA GLY A 191 -11.36 5.93 5.71
C GLY A 191 -12.16 6.65 4.63
N ILE A 192 -11.71 6.55 3.37
CA ILE A 192 -12.41 7.09 2.20
C ILE A 192 -13.81 6.49 2.04
N LEU A 193 -13.97 5.17 2.23
CA LEU A 193 -15.27 4.51 2.21
C LEU A 193 -16.23 5.06 3.27
N PHE A 194 -15.75 5.34 4.48
CA PHE A 194 -16.55 6.03 5.50
C PHE A 194 -16.90 7.46 5.09
N LEU A 195 -15.96 8.21 4.50
CA LEU A 195 -16.24 9.57 4.03
C LEU A 195 -17.31 9.62 2.92
N ILE A 196 -17.37 8.61 2.03
CA ILE A 196 -18.45 8.48 1.04
C ILE A 196 -19.83 8.32 1.71
N LEU A 197 -19.88 7.72 2.91
CA LEU A 197 -21.11 7.47 3.66
C LEU A 197 -21.55 8.65 4.54
N ILE A 198 -20.84 9.78 4.54
CA ILE A 198 -21.23 10.99 5.32
C ILE A 198 -22.70 11.40 5.14
N PRO A 199 -23.32 11.33 3.94
CA PRO A 199 -24.74 11.63 3.78
C PRO A 199 -25.68 10.76 4.63
N LEU A 200 -25.26 9.57 5.04
CA LEU A 200 -26.05 8.66 5.88
C LEU A 200 -25.98 9.01 7.36
N ALA A 201 -24.80 9.36 7.86
CA ALA A 201 -24.58 9.80 9.24
C ALA A 201 -23.32 10.65 9.36
N LYS A 202 -23.39 11.75 10.13
CA LYS A 202 -22.25 12.66 10.32
C LYS A 202 -21.06 12.00 11.03
N ASP A 203 -21.32 11.05 11.92
CA ASP A 203 -20.31 10.29 12.66
C ASP A 203 -19.33 9.52 11.73
N PHE A 204 -19.74 9.23 10.49
CA PHE A 204 -18.85 8.63 9.50
C PHE A 204 -17.69 9.55 9.09
N ARG A 205 -17.82 10.87 9.27
CA ARG A 205 -16.70 11.80 9.08
C ARG A 205 -15.58 11.51 10.07
N ASP A 206 -15.91 11.47 11.36
CA ASP A 206 -14.93 11.28 12.43
C ASP A 206 -14.25 9.91 12.30
N LEU A 207 -15.02 8.87 11.96
CA LEU A 207 -14.48 7.56 11.64
C LEU A 207 -13.54 7.65 10.42
N GLY A 208 -14.00 8.18 9.29
CA GLY A 208 -13.21 8.28 8.07
C GLY A 208 -11.88 9.02 8.25
N GLU A 209 -11.92 10.18 8.90
CA GLU A 209 -10.72 10.97 9.22
C GLU A 209 -9.80 10.23 10.20
N THR A 210 -10.34 9.53 11.20
CA THR A 210 -9.55 8.70 12.12
C THR A 210 -8.79 7.60 11.38
N PHE A 211 -9.45 6.86 10.50
CA PHE A 211 -8.81 5.83 9.68
C PHE A 211 -7.68 6.40 8.81
N ILE A 212 -7.90 7.57 8.21
CA ILE A 212 -6.87 8.27 7.42
C ILE A 212 -5.69 8.71 8.30
N VAL A 213 -5.94 9.27 9.49
CA VAL A 213 -4.86 9.64 10.42
C VAL A 213 -4.05 8.41 10.83
N ILE A 214 -4.70 7.29 11.17
CA ILE A 214 -4.00 6.04 11.49
C ILE A 214 -3.17 5.58 10.27
N SER A 215 -3.70 5.67 9.04
CA SER A 215 -2.93 5.32 7.83
C SER A 215 -1.66 6.16 7.66
N ILE A 216 -1.70 7.46 8.00
CA ILE A 216 -0.56 8.37 7.96
C ILE A 216 0.47 7.95 9.02
N VAL A 217 0.03 7.62 10.23
CA VAL A 217 0.91 7.13 11.30
C VAL A 217 1.59 5.82 10.91
N ILE A 218 0.83 4.86 10.34
CA ILE A 218 1.39 3.61 9.82
C ILE A 218 2.39 3.87 8.70
N SER A 219 2.14 4.86 7.83
CA SER A 219 3.09 5.26 6.78
C SER A 219 4.40 5.76 7.37
N TRP A 220 4.33 6.52 8.46
CA TRP A 220 5.52 7.02 9.16
C TRP A 220 6.31 5.89 9.83
N ILE A 221 5.63 4.93 10.47
CA ILE A 221 6.25 3.75 11.06
C ILE A 221 6.87 2.86 9.96
N SER A 222 6.16 2.65 8.85
CA SER A 222 6.70 1.87 7.73
C SER A 222 7.99 2.48 7.19
N LEU A 223 8.01 3.81 7.04
CA LEU A 223 9.19 4.53 6.58
C LEU A 223 10.40 4.36 7.52
N LEU A 224 10.19 4.29 8.84
CA LEU A 224 11.27 3.99 9.80
C LEU A 224 11.92 2.63 9.51
N PHE A 225 11.10 1.59 9.33
CA PHE A 225 11.59 0.23 9.11
C PHE A 225 12.30 0.09 7.77
N HIS A 226 11.75 0.65 6.69
CA HIS A 226 12.41 0.66 5.38
C HIS A 226 13.73 1.43 5.40
N SER A 227 13.80 2.54 6.15
CA SER A 227 15.05 3.30 6.26
C SER A 227 16.12 2.54 7.06
N ALA A 228 15.72 1.80 8.09
CA ALA A 228 16.62 0.92 8.84
C ALA A 228 17.12 -0.24 7.97
N HIS A 229 16.22 -0.87 7.22
CA HIS A 229 16.54 -1.95 6.31
C HIS A 229 17.48 -1.50 5.19
N LEU A 230 17.27 -0.31 4.63
CA LEU A 230 18.18 0.31 3.65
C LEU A 230 19.61 0.43 4.18
N LYS A 231 19.79 0.82 5.45
CA LYS A 231 21.13 0.88 6.05
C LYS A 231 21.79 -0.49 6.12
N ILE A 232 21.03 -1.52 6.52
CA ILE A 232 21.53 -2.89 6.59
C ILE A 232 21.98 -3.38 5.21
N LEU A 233 21.18 -3.14 4.17
CA LEU A 233 21.53 -3.50 2.80
C LEU A 233 22.83 -2.84 2.34
N ARG A 234 23.02 -1.57 2.69
CA ARG A 234 24.22 -0.82 2.34
C ARG A 234 25.46 -1.33 3.09
N GLU A 235 25.35 -1.61 4.39
CA GLU A 235 26.44 -2.23 5.16
C GLU A 235 26.81 -3.62 4.61
N ASP A 236 25.81 -4.43 4.24
CA ASP A 236 26.01 -5.76 3.65
C ASP A 236 26.67 -5.69 2.24
N GLU A 237 26.52 -4.58 1.51
CA GLU A 237 27.20 -4.31 0.23
C GLU A 237 28.65 -3.84 0.44
N GLU A 238 28.87 -2.89 1.36
CA GLU A 238 30.21 -2.38 1.71
C GLU A 238 31.11 -3.50 2.29
N GLU A 239 30.56 -4.43 3.09
CA GLU A 239 31.28 -5.63 3.58
C GLU A 239 31.59 -6.63 2.45
N GLY A 240 30.71 -6.75 1.45
CA GLY A 240 30.88 -7.68 0.33
C GLY A 240 31.97 -7.25 -0.65
N ASP A 241 32.07 -5.96 -0.93
CA ASP A 241 33.12 -5.37 -1.79
C ASP A 241 34.49 -5.30 -1.08
N GLY A 242 34.54 -5.34 0.25
CA GLY A 242 35.78 -5.38 1.02
C GLY A 242 36.50 -6.73 1.01
N LEU A 243 35.81 -7.82 0.64
CA LEU A 243 36.36 -9.19 0.57
C LEU A 243 36.91 -9.56 -0.82
N THR A 244 36.79 -8.68 -1.81
CA THR A 244 37.25 -8.87 -3.20
C THR A 244 38.54 -8.12 -3.54
N ILE A 245 39.24 -7.56 -2.54
CA ILE A 245 40.54 -6.87 -2.69
C ILE A 245 41.68 -7.71 -2.08
#